data_AF-A0A1F6D4Q9-F1
#
_entry.id   AF-A0A1F6D4Q9-F1
#
_cell.length_a   1.000
_cell.length_b   1.000
_cell.length_c   1.000
_cell.angle_alpha   90.00
_cell.angle_beta   90.00
_cell.angle_gamma   90.00
#
_symmetry.space_group_name_H-M   'P 1'
#
loop_
_entity.id
_entity.type
_entity.pdbx_description
1 polymer ?
#
loop_
_entity_poly.entity_id
_entity_poly.type
_entity_poly.pdbx_seq_one_letter_code
_entity_poly.pdbx_strand_id
1 'polypeptide(L)'
;MDCRTETLLARAQQMMMAPQETLNKIFRKRPSVEDIVFTHGDYCLPNVLIQNGQLMGFIDWGYAGVSDRYRDFVSAFYSVRRNLGGEWVPLFFEEYGVDKVDQEKMGFYQLIHDLTF
;
A
#
# COMPACT_ATOMS: atom_id res chain seq x y z
N MET A 1 24.38 3.81 33.31
CA MET A 1 23.19 3.69 32.45
C MET A 1 23.20 2.27 31.90
N ASP A 2 22.13 1.50 32.09
CA ASP A 2 22.08 0.08 31.71
C ASP A 2 22.01 -0.06 30.17
N CYS A 3 22.76 -1.02 29.61
CA CYS A 3 22.79 -1.47 28.20
C CYS A 3 21.39 -1.63 27.56
N ARG A 4 20.38 -1.97 28.37
CA ARG A 4 18.97 -2.05 27.92
C ARG A 4 18.39 -0.68 27.51
N THR A 5 18.82 0.40 28.15
CA THR A 5 18.36 1.77 27.89
C THR A 5 18.95 2.31 26.59
N GLU A 6 20.22 2.03 26.31
CA GLU A 6 20.90 2.40 25.05
C GLU A 6 20.28 1.67 23.85
N THR A 7 19.88 0.41 24.01
CA THR A 7 19.22 -0.38 22.96
C THR A 7 17.82 0.13 22.61
N LEU A 8 17.06 0.59 23.60
CA LEU A 8 15.73 1.18 23.39
C LEU A 8 15.82 2.57 22.74
N LEU A 9 16.80 3.38 23.14
CA LEU A 9 17.08 4.67 22.50
C LEU A 9 17.52 4.51 21.05
N ALA A 10 18.40 3.56 20.74
CA ALA A 10 18.81 3.26 19.37
C ALA A 10 17.63 2.78 18.50
N ARG A 11 16.75 1.93 19.05
CA ARG A 11 15.53 1.49 18.36
C ARG A 11 14.54 2.62 18.15
N ALA A 12 14.31 3.47 19.16
CA ALA A 12 13.44 4.64 19.03
C ALA A 12 14.00 5.66 18.03
N GLN A 13 15.32 5.88 18.04
CA GLN A 13 16.02 6.72 17.05
C GLN A 13 15.94 6.12 15.65
N GLN A 14 16.06 4.80 15.50
CA GLN A 14 15.87 4.12 14.21
C GLN A 14 14.42 4.20 13.72
N MET A 15 13.45 4.09 14.63
CA MET A 15 12.02 4.30 14.36
C MET A 15 11.67 5.77 14.05
N MET A 16 12.47 6.75 14.48
CA MET A 16 12.30 8.18 14.16
C MET A 16 13.11 8.65 12.93
N MET A 17 14.25 8.02 12.64
CA MET A 17 15.04 8.28 11.42
C MET A 17 14.41 7.65 10.18
N ALA A 18 13.78 6.48 10.32
CA ALA A 18 13.11 5.78 9.22
C ALA A 18 11.99 6.61 8.55
N PRO A 19 11.12 7.34 9.29
CA PRO A 19 10.11 8.23 8.70
C PRO A 19 10.71 9.39 7.89
N GLN A 20 11.76 10.06 8.37
CA GLN A 20 12.34 11.21 7.64
C GLN A 20 13.04 10.78 6.36
N GLU A 21 13.77 9.66 6.39
CA GLU A 21 14.41 9.12 5.19
C GLU A 21 13.37 8.64 4.18
N THR A 22 12.30 7.98 4.65
CA THR A 22 11.18 7.54 3.82
C THR A 22 10.43 8.72 3.22
N LEU A 23 10.18 9.77 4.00
CA LEU A 23 9.56 11.01 3.52
C LEU A 23 10.42 11.68 2.44
N ASN A 24 11.74 11.75 2.64
CA ASN A 24 12.66 12.26 1.62
C ASN A 24 12.64 11.41 0.33
N LYS A 25 12.54 10.07 0.46
CA LYS A 25 12.39 9.17 -0.69
C LYS A 25 11.07 9.41 -1.44
N ILE A 26 9.97 9.63 -0.71
CA ILE A 26 8.66 9.95 -1.29
C ILE A 26 8.75 11.24 -2.10
N PHE A 27 9.29 12.33 -1.54
CA PHE A 27 9.42 13.58 -2.28
C PHE A 27 10.24 13.44 -3.57
N ARG A 28 11.29 12.60 -3.56
CA ARG A 28 12.14 12.36 -4.73
C ARG A 28 11.51 11.44 -5.78
N LYS A 29 10.66 10.50 -5.37
CA LYS A 29 10.07 9.46 -6.23
C LYS A 29 8.66 9.80 -6.71
N ARG A 30 8.16 11.01 -6.43
CA ARG A 30 6.82 11.41 -6.84
C ARG A 30 6.65 11.20 -8.36
N PRO A 31 5.62 10.46 -8.81
CA PRO A 31 5.36 10.28 -10.22
C PRO A 31 5.14 11.61 -10.93
N SER A 32 5.64 11.74 -12.16
CA SER A 32 5.44 12.93 -12.99
C SER A 32 4.03 12.99 -13.60
N VAL A 33 3.36 11.85 -13.71
CA VAL A 33 2.00 11.70 -14.26
C VAL A 33 1.20 10.78 -13.35
N GLU A 34 0.03 11.24 -12.93
CA GLU A 34 -0.92 10.46 -12.12
C GLU A 34 -2.13 10.05 -12.97
N ASP A 35 -2.63 8.84 -12.72
CA ASP A 35 -3.84 8.30 -13.32
C ASP A 35 -4.98 8.36 -12.29
N ILE A 36 -5.61 9.52 -12.26
CA ILE A 36 -6.50 9.96 -11.17
C ILE A 36 -7.86 9.26 -11.24
N VAL A 37 -8.20 8.56 -10.16
CA VAL A 37 -9.47 7.85 -9.96
C VAL A 37 -10.00 8.07 -8.53
N PHE A 38 -11.21 7.62 -8.25
CA PHE A 38 -11.69 7.50 -6.87
C PHE A 38 -11.15 6.20 -6.28
N THR A 39 -10.33 6.32 -5.24
CA THR A 39 -9.65 5.20 -4.56
C THR A 39 -10.32 4.89 -3.21
N HIS A 40 -10.29 3.62 -2.81
CA HIS A 40 -10.69 3.18 -1.48
C HIS A 40 -9.69 3.68 -0.43
N GLY A 41 -8.39 3.70 -0.76
CA GLY A 41 -7.30 4.11 0.12
C GLY A 41 -6.80 3.01 1.06
N ASP A 42 -7.53 1.90 1.15
CA ASP A 42 -7.13 0.64 1.81
C ASP A 42 -7.83 -0.57 1.14
N TYR A 43 -7.60 -0.73 -0.17
CA TYR A 43 -8.29 -1.75 -0.97
C TYR A 43 -7.71 -3.15 -0.74
N CYS A 44 -8.00 -3.73 0.42
CA CYS A 44 -7.50 -5.05 0.83
C CYS A 44 -8.65 -6.06 1.00
N LEU A 45 -8.35 -7.37 0.91
CA LEU A 45 -9.34 -8.45 0.94
C LEU A 45 -10.27 -8.44 2.17
N PRO A 46 -9.79 -8.16 3.41
CA PRO A 46 -10.69 -8.02 4.56
C PRO A 46 -11.75 -6.92 4.42
N ASN A 47 -11.49 -5.92 3.57
CA ASN A 47 -12.39 -4.79 3.32
C ASN A 47 -13.36 -5.04 2.15
N VAL A 48 -13.30 -6.21 1.51
CA VAL A 48 -14.20 -6.62 0.42
C VAL A 48 -15.21 -7.63 0.94
N LEU A 49 -16.50 -7.28 0.90
CA LEU A 49 -17.58 -8.16 1.34
C LEU A 49 -18.09 -9.01 0.17
N ILE A 50 -18.02 -10.33 0.32
CA ILE A 50 -18.52 -11.30 -0.67
C ILE A 50 -19.55 -12.21 -0.01
N GLN A 51 -20.71 -12.38 -0.65
CA GLN A 51 -21.76 -13.32 -0.21
C GLN A 51 -22.19 -14.16 -1.41
N ASN A 52 -22.19 -15.48 -1.26
CA ASN A 52 -22.57 -16.43 -2.33
C ASN A 52 -21.83 -16.18 -3.67
N GLY A 53 -20.55 -15.82 -3.59
CA GLY A 53 -19.72 -15.52 -4.77
C GLY A 53 -20.02 -14.17 -5.45
N GLN A 54 -20.88 -13.34 -4.86
CA GLN A 54 -21.22 -12.01 -5.36
C GLN A 54 -20.57 -10.93 -4.48
N LEU A 55 -20.08 -9.87 -5.11
CA LEU A 55 -19.62 -8.67 -4.42
C LEU A 55 -20.82 -7.97 -3.77
N MET A 56 -20.75 -7.77 -2.46
CA MET A 56 -21.80 -7.09 -1.68
C MET A 56 -21.44 -5.65 -1.34
N GLY A 57 -20.16 -5.31 -1.34
CA GLY A 57 -19.68 -3.96 -1.10
C GLY A 57 -18.31 -3.92 -0.46
N PHE A 58 -17.92 -2.74 -0.01
CA PHE A 58 -16.65 -2.47 0.65
C PHE A 58 -16.88 -1.74 1.97
N ILE A 59 -15.97 -1.95 2.92
CA ILE A 59 -15.98 -1.34 4.26
C ILE A 59 -14.64 -0.64 4.53
N ASP A 60 -14.60 0.16 5.59
CA ASP A 60 -13.40 0.91 6.00
C ASP A 60 -12.94 1.99 4.99
N TRP A 61 -13.86 2.89 4.67
CA TRP A 61 -13.64 4.00 3.73
C TRP A 61 -12.88 5.20 4.32
N GLY A 62 -12.23 5.06 5.48
CA GLY A 62 -11.62 6.18 6.22
C GLY A 62 -10.55 6.95 5.43
N TYR A 63 -9.92 6.29 4.46
CA TYR A 63 -8.86 6.85 3.62
C TYR A 63 -9.27 7.10 2.16
N ALA A 64 -10.56 6.95 1.86
CA ALA A 64 -11.09 7.05 0.51
C ALA A 64 -10.96 8.46 -0.07
N GLY A 65 -10.78 8.54 -1.37
CA GLY A 65 -10.66 9.83 -2.04
C GLY A 65 -10.01 9.75 -3.41
N VAL A 66 -9.85 10.93 -4.01
CA VAL A 66 -9.25 11.08 -5.34
C VAL A 66 -7.74 10.88 -5.24
N SER A 67 -7.20 9.89 -5.95
CA SER A 67 -5.77 9.60 -6.00
C SER A 67 -5.43 8.80 -7.26
N ASP A 68 -4.14 8.50 -7.47
CA ASP A 68 -3.74 7.54 -8.49
C ASP A 68 -4.20 6.12 -8.11
N ARG A 69 -4.67 5.34 -9.09
CA ARG A 69 -5.11 3.96 -8.88
C ARG A 69 -4.08 3.06 -8.19
N TYR A 70 -2.78 3.37 -8.32
CA TYR A 70 -1.71 2.62 -7.67
C TYR A 70 -1.77 2.70 -6.13
N ARG A 71 -2.49 3.68 -5.58
CA ARG A 71 -2.80 3.72 -4.15
C ARG A 71 -3.56 2.48 -3.69
N ASP A 72 -4.55 2.03 -4.47
CA ASP A 72 -5.31 0.81 -4.18
C ASP A 72 -4.56 -0.46 -4.62
N PHE A 73 -3.80 -0.41 -5.72
CA PHE A 73 -3.02 -1.57 -6.19
C PHE A 73 -2.00 -2.09 -5.19
N VAL A 74 -1.37 -1.21 -4.42
CA VAL A 74 -0.38 -1.63 -3.42
C VAL A 74 -1.05 -2.41 -2.29
N SER A 75 -2.17 -1.92 -1.76
CA SER A 75 -2.97 -2.64 -0.76
C SER A 75 -3.47 -3.98 -1.30
N ALA A 76 -3.97 -4.00 -2.54
CA ALA A 76 -4.46 -5.22 -3.19
C ALA A 76 -3.32 -6.23 -3.39
N PHE A 77 -2.17 -5.80 -3.90
CA PHE A 77 -0.97 -6.62 -4.10
C PHE A 77 -0.56 -7.32 -2.79
N TYR A 78 -0.43 -6.55 -1.71
CA TYR A 78 -0.03 -7.12 -0.42
C TYR A 78 -1.10 -8.06 0.14
N SER A 79 -2.36 -7.68 0.02
CA SER A 79 -3.47 -8.46 0.57
C SER A 79 -3.68 -9.77 -0.19
N VAL A 80 -3.70 -9.76 -1.53
CA VAL A 80 -3.80 -10.96 -2.37
C VAL A 80 -2.63 -11.90 -2.07
N ARG A 81 -1.40 -11.38 -2.11
CA ARG A 81 -0.20 -12.19 -1.84
C ARG A 81 -0.24 -12.84 -0.46
N ARG A 82 -0.69 -12.11 0.57
CA ARG A 82 -0.74 -12.59 1.96
C ARG A 82 -1.85 -13.60 2.20
N ASN A 83 -3.04 -13.38 1.65
CA ASN A 83 -4.24 -14.16 1.98
C ASN A 83 -4.52 -15.30 0.99
N LEU A 84 -4.11 -15.16 -0.28
CA LEU A 84 -4.40 -16.13 -1.34
C LEU A 84 -3.14 -16.79 -1.89
N GLY A 85 -2.01 -16.09 -1.89
CA GLY A 85 -0.74 -16.57 -2.45
C GLY A 85 -0.19 -15.63 -3.52
N GLY A 86 1.13 -15.65 -3.73
CA GLY A 86 1.81 -14.77 -4.69
C GLY A 86 1.47 -15.09 -6.15
N GLU A 87 1.08 -16.33 -6.43
CA GLU A 87 0.66 -16.82 -7.74
C GLU A 87 -0.66 -16.19 -8.23
N TRP A 88 -1.47 -15.62 -7.34
CA TRP A 88 -2.73 -14.96 -7.69
C TRP A 88 -2.58 -13.46 -7.98
N VAL A 89 -1.42 -12.88 -7.68
CA VAL A 89 -1.16 -11.46 -7.96
C VAL A 89 -1.21 -11.14 -9.46
N PRO A 90 -0.60 -11.92 -10.37
CA PRO A 90 -0.72 -11.66 -11.80
C PRO A 90 -2.17 -11.67 -12.28
N LEU A 91 -2.97 -12.64 -11.83
CA LEU A 91 -4.38 -12.74 -12.19
C LEU A 91 -5.17 -11.51 -11.74
N PHE A 92 -4.91 -10.98 -10.55
CA PHE A 92 -5.56 -9.74 -10.09
C PHE A 92 -5.33 -8.56 -11.05
N PHE A 93 -4.08 -8.36 -11.50
CA PHE A 93 -3.76 -7.26 -12.42
C PHE A 93 -4.29 -7.51 -13.84
N GLU A 94 -4.29 -8.76 -14.29
CA GLU A 94 -4.88 -9.17 -15.57
C GLU A 94 -6.39 -8.86 -15.60
N GLU A 95 -7.14 -9.32 -14.58
CA GLU A 95 -8.59 -9.10 -14.48
C GLU A 95 -8.95 -7.63 -14.25
N TYR A 96 -8.08 -6.84 -13.62
CA TYR A 96 -8.25 -5.39 -13.54
C TYR A 96 -8.09 -4.71 -14.91
N GLY A 97 -7.37 -5.32 -15.85
CA GLY A 97 -7.04 -4.73 -17.15
C GLY A 97 -5.76 -3.90 -17.15
N VAL A 98 -4.77 -4.27 -16.33
CA VAL A 98 -3.43 -3.66 -16.35
C VAL A 98 -2.49 -4.50 -17.21
N ASP A 99 -2.22 -4.05 -18.45
CA ASP A 99 -1.31 -4.74 -19.36
C ASP A 99 0.12 -4.85 -18.81
N LYS A 100 0.59 -3.79 -18.14
CA LYS A 100 1.91 -3.75 -17.52
C LYS A 100 1.89 -2.88 -16.26
N VAL A 101 2.26 -3.49 -15.14
CA VAL A 101 2.41 -2.78 -13.86
C VAL A 101 3.62 -1.85 -13.90
N ASP A 102 3.37 -0.57 -13.69
CA ASP A 102 4.37 0.48 -13.51
C ASP A 102 5.07 0.29 -12.16
N GLN A 103 6.31 -0.17 -12.22
CA GLN A 103 7.11 -0.47 -11.04
C GLN A 103 7.56 0.79 -10.30
N GLU A 104 7.66 1.94 -10.98
CA GLU A 104 8.02 3.21 -10.34
C GLU A 104 6.86 3.70 -9.48
N LYS A 105 5.63 3.65 -10.02
CA LYS A 105 4.42 3.96 -9.26
C LYS A 105 4.19 2.96 -8.12
N MET A 106 4.34 1.66 -8.36
CA MET A 106 4.26 0.65 -7.29
C MET A 106 5.24 0.98 -6.16
N GLY A 107 6.51 1.24 -6.49
CA GLY A 107 7.52 1.57 -5.49
C GLY A 107 7.24 2.88 -4.75
N PHE A 108 6.67 3.89 -5.40
CA PHE A 108 6.27 5.13 -4.75
C PHE A 108 5.09 4.91 -3.78
N TYR A 109 4.01 4.28 -4.24
CA TYR A 109 2.83 4.04 -3.40
C TYR A 109 3.07 2.99 -2.30
N GLN A 110 4.04 2.08 -2.46
CA GLN A 110 4.54 1.23 -1.38
C GLN A 110 5.14 2.06 -0.24
N LEU A 111 5.97 3.07 -0.55
CA LEU A 111 6.51 3.96 0.49
C LEU A 111 5.42 4.74 1.22
N ILE A 112 4.37 5.16 0.51
CA ILE A 112 3.21 5.84 1.12
C ILE A 112 2.43 4.88 2.02
N HIS A 113 2.17 3.66 1.54
CA HIS A 113 1.48 2.61 2.28
C HIS A 113 2.22 2.28 3.58
N ASP A 114 3.54 2.05 3.52
CA ASP A 114 4.38 1.72 4.68
C ASP A 114 4.51 2.84 5.72
N LEU A 115 4.12 4.08 5.37
CA LEU A 115 4.01 5.20 6.33
C LEU A 115 2.62 5.33 6.95
N THR A 116 1.61 4.72 6.34
CA THR A 116 0.20 4.89 6.71
C THR A 116 -0.32 3.70 7.54
N PHE A 117 0.29 2.52 7.39
CA PHE A 117 -0.10 1.27 8.04
C PHE A 117 1.11 0.58 8.70
#